data_AF-A0A0P0Y2J1-F1
#
_entry.id   AF-A0A0P0Y2J1-F1
#
_cell.length_a   1.000
_cell.length_b   1.000
_cell.length_c   1.000
_cell.angle_alpha   90.00
_cell.angle_beta   90.00
_cell.angle_gamma   90.00
#
_symmetry.space_group_name_H-M   'P 1'
#
loop_
_entity.id
_entity.type
_entity.pdbx_description
1 polymer ?
#
loop_
_entity_poly.entity_id
_entity_poly.type
_entity_poly.pdbx_seq_one_letter_code
_entity_poly.pdbx_strand_id
1 'polypeptide(L)'
;MMQDASSPLPVLSSAYQPLPWLYLGFLAIWAASGFCWASSSWRSRHFQVNNLQWILALLPLIKALQMGLSCLFWYSCIHLQTCSLWMSFGVYVTGILFQTASFVSFMLISHGYCIMCERLSIRERRTTACLGCLIYLSLIGYKAAVTYFTVFLLINYFMSFYIIFRRTSQNLLLLREQLNFIEEEDIHSLHGALNTKYTMFKRFQGTMQVALVAFIMVYMRADGTPDNYWFRVLVREWVQFCIFMYIGWNFRIPEASLHLPVVPLMKSTWEIAMPPIYSVEMDAADFKGLVSDHWHVGVRTSHNNSGCPSQPLLVLVQNPSPKVSTAATASRL
;
A
#
# COMPACT_ATOMS: atom_id res chain seq x y z
N MET A 1 -40.64 52.94 5.02
CA MET A 1 -39.22 53.24 4.78
C MET A 1 -38.69 52.17 3.87
N MET A 2 -38.16 52.59 2.72
CA MET A 2 -37.92 51.79 1.51
C MET A 2 -36.84 50.72 1.70
N GLN A 3 -37.10 49.57 1.06
CA GLN A 3 -36.25 48.40 0.89
C GLN A 3 -34.94 48.72 0.17
N ASP A 4 -33.81 48.48 0.83
CA ASP A 4 -32.51 48.22 0.19
C ASP A 4 -32.14 46.75 0.46
N ALA A 5 -32.66 45.86 -0.38
CA ALA A 5 -32.17 44.49 -0.51
C ALA A 5 -31.01 44.49 -1.51
N SER A 6 -29.86 45.03 -1.08
CA SER A 6 -28.61 44.88 -1.82
C SER A 6 -28.18 43.40 -1.81
N SER A 7 -27.92 42.89 -2.99
CA SER A 7 -27.81 41.48 -3.35
C SER A 7 -26.59 40.78 -2.74
N PRO A 8 -26.70 39.51 -2.26
CA PRO A 8 -25.58 38.73 -1.72
C PRO A 8 -24.66 38.12 -2.81
N LEU A 9 -24.91 38.41 -4.09
CA LEU A 9 -24.20 37.84 -5.25
C LEU A 9 -22.71 38.25 -5.41
N PRO A 10 -22.28 39.50 -5.15
CA PRO A 10 -20.90 39.90 -5.41
C PRO A 10 -19.90 39.27 -4.42
N VAL A 11 -20.32 39.03 -3.17
CA VAL A 11 -19.47 38.43 -2.12
C VAL A 11 -19.21 36.95 -2.39
N LEU A 12 -20.18 36.24 -2.96
CA LEU A 12 -19.99 34.84 -3.35
C LEU A 12 -18.97 34.71 -4.48
N SER A 13 -18.98 35.61 -5.46
CA SER A 13 -18.06 35.53 -6.61
C SER A 13 -16.58 35.65 -6.24
N SER A 14 -16.22 36.50 -5.25
CA SER A 14 -14.81 36.72 -4.89
C SER A 14 -14.19 35.50 -4.21
N ALA A 15 -14.95 34.76 -3.40
CA ALA A 15 -14.48 33.55 -2.74
C ALA A 15 -14.25 32.39 -3.72
N TYR A 16 -15.03 32.32 -4.82
CA TYR A 16 -14.94 31.22 -5.77
C TYR A 16 -14.03 31.47 -6.98
N GLN A 17 -13.74 32.74 -7.29
CA GLN A 17 -12.88 33.14 -8.41
C GLN A 17 -11.49 32.47 -8.48
N PRO A 18 -10.77 32.22 -7.36
CA PRO A 18 -9.45 31.58 -7.44
C PRO A 18 -9.49 30.06 -7.63
N LEU A 19 -10.65 29.40 -7.52
CA LEU A 19 -10.70 27.92 -7.55
C LEU A 19 -10.23 27.29 -8.86
N PRO A 20 -10.62 27.76 -10.06
CA PRO A 20 -10.14 27.15 -11.31
C PRO A 20 -8.61 27.14 -11.38
N TRP A 21 -7.97 28.26 -11.04
CA TRP A 21 -6.52 28.39 -11.03
C TRP A 21 -5.86 27.52 -9.96
N LEU A 22 -6.46 27.42 -8.77
CA LEU A 22 -6.01 26.51 -7.72
C LEU A 22 -6.05 25.05 -8.20
N TYR A 23 -7.18 24.60 -8.75
CA TYR A 23 -7.32 23.24 -9.27
C TYR A 23 -6.40 22.98 -10.46
N LEU A 24 -6.15 23.97 -11.32
CA LEU A 24 -5.18 23.86 -12.41
C LEU A 24 -3.75 23.68 -11.89
N GLY A 25 -3.36 24.45 -10.88
CA GLY A 25 -2.05 24.30 -10.21
C GLY A 25 -1.89 22.92 -9.60
N PHE A 26 -2.89 22.44 -8.86
CA PHE A 26 -2.87 21.08 -8.30
C PHE A 26 -2.93 19.99 -9.37
N LEU A 27 -3.67 20.19 -10.47
CA LEU A 27 -3.67 19.28 -11.61
C LEU A 27 -2.25 19.10 -12.15
N ALA A 28 -1.52 20.19 -12.39
CA ALA A 28 -0.15 20.12 -12.87
C ALA A 28 0.76 19.37 -11.89
N ILE A 29 0.64 19.65 -10.59
CA ILE A 29 1.42 18.99 -9.52
C ILE A 29 1.11 17.48 -9.46
N TRP A 30 -0.17 17.09 -9.45
CA TRP A 30 -0.60 15.70 -9.39
C TRP A 30 -0.29 14.92 -10.68
N ALA A 31 -0.44 15.55 -11.84
CA ALA A 31 -0.10 14.96 -13.13
C ALA A 31 1.41 14.75 -13.25
N ALA A 32 2.22 15.75 -12.88
CA ALA A 32 3.68 15.63 -12.88
C ALA A 32 4.16 14.56 -11.91
N SER A 33 3.65 14.54 -10.67
CA SER A 33 4.01 13.51 -9.69
C SER A 33 3.58 12.11 -10.14
N GLY A 34 2.36 11.95 -10.66
CA GLY A 34 1.86 10.68 -11.18
C GLY A 34 2.63 10.18 -12.40
N PHE A 35 2.97 11.06 -13.34
CA PHE A 35 3.76 10.71 -14.53
C PHE A 35 5.20 10.36 -14.16
N CYS A 36 5.84 11.13 -13.28
CA CYS A 36 7.16 10.80 -12.73
C CYS A 36 7.15 9.45 -12.00
N TRP A 37 6.10 9.16 -11.24
CA TRP A 37 5.91 7.87 -10.57
C TRP A 37 5.77 6.74 -11.58
N ALA A 38 4.83 6.85 -12.50
CA ALA A 38 4.54 5.84 -13.51
C ALA A 38 5.76 5.57 -14.42
N SER A 39 6.48 6.62 -14.81
CA SER A 39 7.72 6.51 -15.58
C SER A 39 8.83 5.83 -14.78
N SER A 40 9.00 6.17 -13.51
CA SER A 40 9.97 5.49 -12.64
C SER A 40 9.62 4.02 -12.46
N SER A 41 8.35 3.71 -12.20
CA SER A 41 7.85 2.33 -12.06
C SER A 41 7.92 1.56 -13.38
N TRP A 42 7.78 2.24 -14.53
CA TRP A 42 7.95 1.64 -15.84
C TRP A 42 9.42 1.28 -16.08
N ARG A 43 10.34 2.20 -15.76
CA ARG A 43 11.78 1.97 -15.95
C ARG A 43 12.31 0.85 -15.07
N SER A 44 11.76 0.68 -13.87
CA SER A 44 12.10 -0.42 -12.96
C SER A 44 11.35 -1.74 -13.22
N ARG A 45 10.59 -1.86 -14.32
CA ARG A 45 9.87 -3.10 -14.68
C ARG A 45 10.75 -4.34 -14.71
N HIS A 46 12.03 -4.18 -15.03
CA HIS A 46 13.00 -5.27 -15.08
C HIS A 46 13.31 -5.87 -13.69
N PHE A 47 13.03 -5.14 -12.60
CA PHE A 47 13.33 -5.56 -11.21
C PHE A 47 12.08 -5.96 -10.42
N GLN A 48 11.10 -6.58 -11.10
CA GLN A 48 9.89 -7.15 -10.48
C GLN A 48 9.08 -6.11 -9.67
N VAL A 49 8.40 -5.22 -10.39
CA VAL A 49 7.57 -4.17 -9.78
C VAL A 49 6.40 -4.79 -9.01
N ASN A 50 6.44 -4.62 -7.68
CA ASN A 50 5.37 -5.02 -6.79
C ASN A 50 4.01 -4.42 -7.22
N ASN A 51 2.95 -5.23 -7.20
CA ASN A 51 1.57 -4.80 -7.46
C ASN A 51 1.17 -3.56 -6.63
N LEU A 52 1.74 -3.42 -5.43
CA LEU A 52 1.55 -2.26 -4.57
C LEU A 52 2.01 -0.93 -5.22
N GLN A 53 3.12 -0.92 -5.97
CA GLN A 53 3.64 0.29 -6.62
C GLN A 53 2.69 0.80 -7.70
N TRP A 54 2.08 -0.11 -8.47
CA TRP A 54 1.06 0.26 -9.45
C TRP A 54 -0.19 0.81 -8.79
N ILE A 55 -0.63 0.23 -7.67
CA ILE A 55 -1.76 0.74 -6.90
C ILE A 55 -1.46 2.15 -6.38
N LEU A 56 -0.26 2.39 -5.83
CA LEU A 56 0.14 3.71 -5.34
C LEU A 56 0.32 4.72 -6.48
N ALA A 57 0.82 4.31 -7.64
CA ALA A 57 0.96 5.16 -8.83
C ALA A 57 -0.39 5.60 -9.41
N LEU A 58 -1.44 4.77 -9.26
CA LEU A 58 -2.78 5.07 -9.73
C LEU A 58 -3.45 6.19 -8.91
N LEU A 59 -3.09 6.35 -7.63
CA LEU A 59 -3.72 7.35 -6.75
C LEU A 59 -3.48 8.80 -7.22
N PRO A 60 -2.25 9.23 -7.55
CA PRO A 60 -2.00 10.51 -8.20
C PRO A 60 -2.78 10.71 -9.50
N LEU A 61 -2.98 9.67 -10.31
CA LEU A 61 -3.71 9.77 -11.57
C LEU A 61 -5.21 9.99 -11.34
N ILE A 62 -5.82 9.25 -10.40
CA ILE A 62 -7.22 9.47 -10.00
C ILE A 62 -7.38 10.90 -9.45
N LYS A 63 -6.41 11.37 -8.67
CA LYS A 63 -6.43 12.73 -8.10
C LYS A 63 -6.26 13.80 -9.17
N ALA A 64 -5.35 13.61 -10.12
CA ALA A 64 -5.19 14.49 -11.27
C ALA A 64 -6.50 14.56 -12.08
N LEU A 65 -7.15 13.43 -12.33
CA LEU A 65 -8.46 13.39 -12.97
C LEU A 65 -9.51 14.18 -12.17
N GLN A 66 -9.56 14.01 -10.85
CA GLN A 66 -10.44 14.79 -9.97
C GLN A 66 -10.16 16.30 -10.09
N MET A 67 -8.90 16.73 -10.06
CA MET A 67 -8.51 18.14 -10.18
C MET A 67 -8.87 18.69 -11.57
N GLY A 68 -8.67 17.91 -12.62
CA GLY A 68 -9.06 18.27 -13.99
C GLY A 68 -10.56 18.49 -14.13
N LEU A 69 -11.38 17.55 -13.64
CA LEU A 69 -12.83 17.70 -13.63
C LEU A 69 -13.27 18.89 -12.77
N SER A 70 -12.60 19.13 -11.64
CA SER A 70 -12.90 20.25 -10.74
C SER A 70 -12.58 21.58 -11.41
N CYS A 71 -11.43 21.68 -12.08
CA CYS A 71 -11.04 22.84 -12.88
C CYS A 71 -12.07 23.11 -13.97
N LEU A 72 -12.44 22.09 -14.77
CA LEU A 72 -13.42 22.22 -15.85
C LEU A 72 -14.79 22.65 -15.33
N PHE A 73 -15.24 22.07 -14.22
CA PHE A 73 -16.51 22.42 -13.59
C PHE A 73 -16.54 23.89 -13.16
N TRP A 74 -15.55 24.34 -12.37
CA TRP A 74 -15.51 25.71 -11.87
C TRP A 74 -15.25 26.72 -12.99
N TYR A 75 -14.40 26.39 -13.95
CA TYR A 75 -14.16 27.24 -15.12
C TYR A 75 -15.44 27.44 -15.94
N SER A 76 -16.17 26.36 -16.24
CA SER A 76 -17.43 26.44 -17.00
C SER A 76 -18.50 27.22 -16.25
N CYS A 77 -18.59 27.03 -14.94
CA CYS A 77 -19.60 27.70 -14.11
C CYS A 77 -19.30 29.20 -13.94
N ILE A 78 -18.03 29.61 -13.82
CA ILE A 78 -17.63 31.00 -13.62
C ILE A 78 -17.51 31.78 -14.95
N HIS A 79 -16.83 31.22 -15.96
CA HIS A 79 -16.53 31.94 -17.21
C HIS A 79 -17.57 31.73 -18.30
N LEU A 80 -18.13 30.52 -18.42
CA LEU A 80 -19.09 30.17 -19.46
C LEU A 80 -20.55 30.22 -18.97
N GLN A 81 -20.77 30.50 -17.68
CA GLN A 81 -22.08 30.49 -17.00
C GLN A 81 -22.88 29.19 -17.24
N THR A 82 -22.19 28.08 -17.50
CA THR A 82 -22.79 26.76 -17.77
C THR A 82 -22.27 25.76 -16.73
N CYS A 83 -23.08 25.46 -15.73
CA CYS A 83 -22.72 24.52 -14.67
C CYS A 83 -23.25 23.13 -15.03
N SER A 84 -22.40 22.30 -15.66
CA SER A 84 -22.77 20.94 -16.07
C SER A 84 -22.95 20.01 -14.87
N LEU A 85 -24.14 19.40 -14.75
CA LEU A 85 -24.46 18.40 -13.73
C LEU A 85 -23.52 17.19 -13.83
N TRP A 86 -23.21 16.74 -15.04
CA TRP A 86 -22.30 15.61 -15.27
C TRP A 86 -20.87 15.90 -14.81
N MET A 87 -20.39 17.13 -14.97
CA MET A 87 -19.08 17.53 -14.45
C MET A 87 -19.08 17.55 -12.93
N SER A 88 -20.12 18.11 -12.30
CA SER A 88 -20.28 18.09 -10.84
C SER A 88 -20.30 16.66 -10.28
N PHE A 89 -21.08 15.78 -10.93
CA PHE A 89 -21.14 14.36 -10.60
C PHE A 89 -19.77 13.68 -10.77
N GLY A 90 -19.05 13.98 -11.84
CA GLY A 90 -17.69 13.47 -12.07
C GLY A 90 -16.72 13.88 -10.96
N VAL A 91 -16.73 15.16 -10.55
CA VAL A 91 -15.94 15.66 -9.42
C VAL A 91 -16.30 14.94 -8.11
N TYR A 92 -17.59 14.73 -7.87
CA TYR A 92 -18.10 14.02 -6.72
C TYR A 92 -17.57 12.58 -6.67
N VAL A 93 -17.77 11.81 -7.76
CA VAL A 93 -17.41 10.39 -7.86
C VAL A 93 -15.90 10.20 -7.79
N THR A 94 -15.13 10.96 -8.57
CA THR A 94 -13.66 10.86 -8.57
C THR A 94 -13.06 11.20 -7.21
N GLY A 95 -13.63 12.18 -6.49
CA GLY A 95 -13.20 12.50 -5.12
C GLY A 95 -13.47 11.36 -4.12
N ILE A 96 -14.63 10.68 -4.23
CA ILE A 96 -14.94 9.52 -3.38
C ILE A 96 -14.02 8.34 -3.73
N LEU A 97 -13.78 8.11 -5.02
CA LEU A 97 -12.89 7.05 -5.50
C LEU A 97 -11.46 7.27 -4.97
N PHE A 98 -10.93 8.48 -5.08
CA PHE A 98 -9.61 8.82 -4.55
C PHE A 98 -9.53 8.55 -3.04
N GLN A 99 -10.50 9.05 -2.27
CA GLN A 99 -10.53 8.90 -0.81
C GLN A 99 -10.70 7.44 -0.38
N THR A 100 -11.49 6.67 -1.10
CA THR A 100 -11.64 5.23 -0.81
C THR A 100 -10.36 4.48 -1.16
N ALA A 101 -9.81 4.72 -2.35
CA ALA A 101 -8.59 4.06 -2.82
C ALA A 101 -7.38 4.43 -1.95
N SER A 102 -7.31 5.65 -1.41
CA SER A 102 -6.27 6.07 -0.46
C SER A 102 -6.31 5.23 0.80
N PHE A 103 -7.48 5.09 1.42
CA PHE A 103 -7.65 4.33 2.65
C PHE A 103 -7.39 2.84 2.44
N VAL A 104 -7.88 2.27 1.34
CA VAL A 104 -7.58 0.87 0.98
C VAL A 104 -6.08 0.67 0.80
N SER A 105 -5.38 1.61 0.16
CA SER A 105 -3.92 1.52 -0.02
C SER A 105 -3.18 1.60 1.31
N PHE A 106 -3.59 2.49 2.22
CA PHE A 106 -3.01 2.56 3.57
C PHE A 106 -3.26 1.30 4.39
N MET A 107 -4.45 0.70 4.26
CA MET A 107 -4.75 -0.59 4.88
C MET A 107 -3.87 -1.70 4.31
N LEU A 108 -3.71 -1.79 2.98
CA LEU A 108 -2.84 -2.78 2.34
C LEU A 108 -1.38 -2.64 2.80
N ILE A 109 -0.88 -1.41 2.89
CA ILE A 109 0.45 -1.12 3.44
C ILE A 109 0.54 -1.55 4.90
N SER A 110 -0.47 -1.24 5.72
CA SER A 110 -0.47 -1.61 7.14
C SER A 110 -0.46 -3.12 7.39
N HIS A 111 -1.08 -3.91 6.49
CA HIS A 111 -0.99 -5.36 6.51
C HIS A 111 0.38 -5.89 6.05
N GLY A 112 1.19 -5.06 5.38
CA GLY A 112 2.47 -5.46 4.81
C GLY A 112 2.35 -6.16 3.46
N TYR A 113 1.29 -5.89 2.71
CA TYR A 113 1.12 -6.41 1.35
C TYR A 113 2.32 -6.03 0.49
N CYS A 114 2.93 -7.02 -0.17
CA CYS A 114 4.14 -6.90 -0.97
C CYS A 114 5.43 -6.44 -0.23
N ILE A 115 5.40 -6.29 1.10
CA ILE A 115 6.57 -5.91 1.93
C ILE A 115 6.99 -7.08 2.85
N MET A 116 6.02 -7.60 3.60
CA MET A 116 6.18 -8.74 4.50
C MET A 116 5.61 -10.03 3.90
N CYS A 117 4.50 -9.92 3.17
CA CYS A 117 3.83 -11.06 2.57
C CYS A 117 3.51 -10.76 1.11
N GLU A 118 3.81 -11.71 0.21
CA GLU A 118 3.41 -11.60 -1.19
C GLU A 118 1.89 -11.72 -1.37
N ARG A 119 1.22 -12.48 -0.48
CA ARG A 119 -0.23 -12.72 -0.51
C ARG A 119 -0.84 -12.44 0.85
N LEU A 120 -1.92 -11.66 0.87
CA LEU A 120 -2.76 -11.46 2.07
C LEU A 120 -3.60 -12.71 2.35
N SER A 121 -3.88 -12.98 3.63
CA SER A 121 -4.86 -14.00 4.00
C SER A 121 -6.25 -13.64 3.46
N ILE A 122 -7.07 -14.66 3.15
CA ILE A 122 -8.46 -14.49 2.71
C ILE A 122 -9.25 -13.65 3.73
N ARG A 123 -8.99 -13.84 5.03
CA ARG A 123 -9.66 -13.09 6.10
C ARG A 123 -9.31 -11.60 6.02
N GLU A 124 -8.02 -11.28 5.83
CA GLU A 124 -7.54 -9.90 5.75
C GLU A 124 -8.10 -9.20 4.51
N ARG A 125 -8.05 -9.87 3.35
CA ARG A 125 -8.62 -9.36 2.11
C ARG A 125 -10.12 -9.04 2.26
N ARG A 126 -10.88 -9.94 2.90
CA ARG A 126 -12.30 -9.73 3.19
C ARG A 126 -12.53 -8.53 4.11
N THR A 127 -11.72 -8.37 5.16
CA THR A 127 -11.85 -7.23 6.07
C THR A 127 -11.51 -5.91 5.39
N THR A 128 -10.44 -5.84 4.58
CA THR A 128 -10.07 -4.64 3.84
C THR A 128 -11.11 -4.29 2.79
N ALA A 129 -11.66 -5.27 2.06
CA ALA A 129 -12.72 -5.05 1.08
C ALA A 129 -14.03 -4.58 1.73
N CYS A 130 -14.41 -5.18 2.86
CA CYS A 130 -15.60 -4.79 3.63
C CYS A 130 -15.47 -3.35 4.12
N LEU A 131 -14.36 -3.00 4.77
CA LEU A 131 -14.11 -1.64 5.25
C LEU A 131 -14.03 -0.64 4.09
N GLY A 132 -13.38 -0.99 2.98
CA GLY A 132 -13.36 -0.15 1.78
C GLY A 132 -14.76 0.12 1.23
N CYS A 133 -15.62 -0.90 1.19
CA CYS A 133 -17.02 -0.76 0.77
C CYS A 133 -17.83 0.11 1.74
N LEU A 134 -17.69 -0.10 3.05
CA LEU A 134 -18.38 0.70 4.07
C LEU A 134 -17.94 2.18 4.03
N ILE A 135 -16.66 2.46 3.84
CA ILE A 135 -16.14 3.82 3.65
C ILE A 135 -16.74 4.44 2.38
N TYR A 136 -16.75 3.70 1.27
CA TYR A 136 -17.30 4.18 0.00
C TYR A 136 -18.78 4.56 0.12
N LEU A 137 -19.60 3.66 0.68
CA LEU A 137 -21.03 3.90 0.92
C LEU A 137 -21.26 5.05 1.91
N SER A 138 -20.45 5.13 2.97
CA SER A 138 -20.56 6.21 3.96
C SER A 138 -20.20 7.57 3.37
N LEU A 139 -19.20 7.61 2.49
CA LEU A 139 -18.81 8.83 1.77
C LEU A 139 -19.87 9.29 0.78
N ILE A 140 -20.54 8.35 0.11
CA ILE A 140 -21.67 8.67 -0.76
C ILE A 140 -22.78 9.34 0.07
N GLY A 141 -23.21 8.70 1.16
CA GLY A 141 -24.27 9.24 2.01
C GLY A 141 -23.90 10.59 2.63
N TYR A 142 -22.66 10.75 3.11
CA TYR A 142 -22.17 12.00 3.68
C TYR A 142 -22.18 13.15 2.65
N LYS A 143 -21.65 12.92 1.45
CA LYS A 143 -21.65 13.97 0.41
C LYS A 143 -23.02 14.19 -0.24
N ALA A 144 -23.94 13.24 -0.12
CA ALA A 144 -25.36 13.42 -0.49
C ALA A 144 -26.14 14.25 0.56
N ALA A 145 -25.44 14.87 1.51
CA ALA A 145 -25.99 15.72 2.58
C ALA A 145 -26.95 15.00 3.54
N VAL A 146 -26.85 13.67 3.65
CA VAL A 146 -27.59 12.92 4.66
C VAL A 146 -26.79 12.94 5.97
N THR A 147 -27.15 13.86 6.88
CA THR A 147 -26.42 14.14 8.14
C THR A 147 -26.15 12.89 8.99
N TYR A 148 -27.03 11.89 8.98
CA TYR A 148 -26.84 10.63 9.70
C TYR A 148 -25.59 9.86 9.27
N PHE A 149 -25.16 10.01 8.01
CA PHE A 149 -23.95 9.36 7.51
C PHE A 149 -22.66 9.93 8.08
N THR A 150 -22.66 11.13 8.66
CA THR A 150 -21.48 11.68 9.34
C THR A 150 -21.04 10.78 10.49
N VAL A 151 -21.98 10.28 11.29
CA VAL A 151 -21.68 9.37 12.41
C VAL A 151 -21.09 8.06 11.90
N PHE A 152 -21.72 7.45 10.88
CA PHE A 152 -21.20 6.24 10.24
C PHE A 152 -19.81 6.46 9.62
N LEU A 153 -19.57 7.61 9.00
CA LEU A 153 -18.30 7.97 8.40
C LEU A 153 -17.20 8.09 9.48
N LEU A 154 -17.48 8.76 10.59
CA LEU A 154 -16.54 8.89 11.71
C LEU A 154 -16.20 7.53 12.33
N ILE A 155 -17.20 6.66 12.54
CA ILE A 155 -16.98 5.30 13.04
C ILE A 155 -16.09 4.51 12.07
N ASN A 156 -16.38 4.57 10.76
CA ASN A 156 -15.57 3.89 9.75
C ASN A 156 -14.13 4.41 9.72
N TYR A 157 -13.92 5.73 9.87
CA TYR A 157 -12.57 6.29 9.97
C TYR A 157 -11.85 5.84 11.23
N PHE A 158 -12.50 5.89 12.38
CA PHE A 158 -11.92 5.45 13.64
C PHE A 158 -11.50 3.98 13.57
N MET A 159 -12.38 3.10 13.07
CA MET A 159 -12.09 1.68 12.88
C MET A 159 -10.92 1.46 11.91
N SER A 160 -10.87 2.22 10.82
CA SER A 160 -9.80 2.11 9.83
C SER A 160 -8.45 2.54 10.40
N PHE A 161 -8.38 3.70 11.05
CA PHE A 161 -7.15 4.17 11.71
C PHE A 161 -6.72 3.22 12.83
N TYR A 162 -7.66 2.70 13.63
CA TYR A 162 -7.36 1.71 14.66
C TYR A 162 -6.71 0.45 14.07
N ILE A 163 -7.25 -0.09 12.97
CA ILE A 163 -6.66 -1.26 12.30
C ILE A 163 -5.29 -0.92 11.72
N ILE A 164 -5.14 0.23 11.05
CA ILE A 164 -3.85 0.68 10.50
C ILE A 164 -2.78 0.74 11.60
N PHE A 165 -3.08 1.40 12.73
CA PHE A 165 -2.12 1.52 13.82
C PHE A 165 -1.80 0.17 14.47
N ARG A 166 -2.83 -0.65 14.74
CA ARG A 166 -2.65 -1.97 15.35
C ARG A 166 -1.80 -2.87 14.47
N ARG A 167 -2.10 -2.96 13.18
CA ARG A 167 -1.36 -3.81 12.22
C ARG A 167 0.05 -3.32 11.98
N THR A 168 0.23 -2.02 11.82
CA THR A 168 1.58 -1.43 11.69
C THR A 168 2.43 -1.71 12.94
N SER A 169 1.85 -1.60 14.13
CA SER A 169 2.56 -1.89 15.38
C SER A 169 2.90 -3.38 15.53
N GLN A 170 1.99 -4.28 15.14
CA GLN A 170 2.26 -5.72 15.10
C GLN A 170 3.40 -6.06 14.14
N ASN A 171 3.37 -5.50 12.93
CA ASN A 171 4.43 -5.71 11.94
C ASN A 171 5.78 -5.14 12.40
N LEU A 172 5.79 -3.98 13.09
CA LEU A 172 6.99 -3.42 13.70
C LEU A 172 7.56 -4.27 14.82
N LEU A 173 6.69 -4.87 15.66
CA LEU A 173 7.11 -5.80 16.71
C LEU A 173 7.78 -7.03 16.11
N LEU A 174 7.13 -7.67 15.12
CA LEU A 174 7.67 -8.85 14.43
C LEU A 174 9.01 -8.55 13.74
N LEU A 175 9.11 -7.40 13.06
CA LEU A 175 10.36 -6.98 12.43
C LEU A 175 11.47 -6.71 13.45
N ARG A 176 11.13 -6.16 14.62
CA ARG A 176 12.08 -5.96 15.71
C ARG A 176 12.56 -7.29 16.30
N GLU A 177 11.67 -8.25 16.50
CA GLU A 177 12.04 -9.60 16.97
C GLU A 177 12.98 -10.30 15.98
N GLN A 178 12.68 -10.22 14.68
CA GLN A 178 13.55 -10.74 13.63
C GLN A 178 14.91 -10.05 13.60
N LEU A 179 14.94 -8.72 13.76
CA LEU A 179 16.18 -7.95 13.76
C LEU A 179 17.08 -8.31 14.95
N ASN A 180 16.50 -8.50 16.13
CA ASN A 180 17.22 -8.93 17.33
C ASN A 180 17.82 -10.34 17.17
N PHE A 181 17.08 -11.27 16.57
CA PHE A 181 17.57 -12.64 16.33
C PHE A 181 18.74 -12.67 15.34
N ILE A 182 18.72 -11.83 14.30
CA ILE A 182 19.77 -11.81 13.28
C ILE A 182 21.02 -11.05 13.74
N GLU A 183 20.86 -10.10 14.67
CA GLU A 183 21.99 -9.50 15.37
C GLU A 183 22.79 -10.53 16.16
N GLU A 184 22.16 -11.63 16.62
CA GLU A 184 22.85 -12.76 17.25
C GLU A 184 23.54 -13.70 16.25
N GLU A 185 23.03 -13.84 15.01
CA GLU A 185 23.55 -14.76 13.97
C GLU A 185 24.56 -14.12 12.98
N ASP A 186 24.86 -12.82 13.11
CA ASP A 186 25.87 -12.07 12.33
C ASP A 186 25.68 -12.06 10.79
N ILE A 187 24.45 -12.26 10.31
CA ILE A 187 24.14 -12.27 8.86
C ILE A 187 23.91 -10.83 8.35
N HIS A 188 25.01 -10.14 8.07
CA HIS A 188 25.04 -8.73 7.64
C HIS A 188 24.15 -8.41 6.42
N SER A 189 24.00 -9.34 5.46
CA SER A 189 23.20 -9.12 4.25
C SER A 189 21.69 -9.09 4.54
N LEU A 190 21.22 -9.88 5.49
CA LEU A 190 19.81 -9.94 5.89
C LEU A 190 19.45 -8.77 6.80
N HIS A 191 20.38 -8.34 7.66
CA HIS A 191 20.20 -7.18 8.54
C HIS A 191 19.88 -5.90 7.75
N GLY A 192 20.59 -5.63 6.64
CA GLY A 192 20.34 -4.46 5.80
C GLY A 192 18.92 -4.45 5.19
N ALA A 193 18.45 -5.61 4.73
CA ALA A 193 17.11 -5.75 4.16
C ALA A 193 16.01 -5.57 5.22
N LEU A 194 16.17 -6.18 6.39
CA LEU A 194 15.20 -6.07 7.49
C LEU A 194 15.17 -4.67 8.12
N ASN A 195 16.33 -4.05 8.32
CA ASN A 195 16.41 -2.68 8.82
C ASN A 195 15.72 -1.70 7.86
N THR A 196 15.82 -1.94 6.55
CA THR A 196 15.11 -1.17 5.53
C THR A 196 13.59 -1.33 5.69
N LYS A 197 13.08 -2.57 5.80
CA LYS A 197 11.65 -2.85 6.04
C LYS A 197 11.15 -2.23 7.34
N TYR A 198 11.90 -2.36 8.43
CA TYR A 198 11.58 -1.75 9.73
C TYR A 198 11.50 -0.21 9.62
N THR A 199 12.47 0.40 8.94
CA THR A 199 12.47 1.85 8.71
C THR A 199 11.26 2.30 7.89
N MET A 200 10.86 1.53 6.87
CA MET A 200 9.66 1.83 6.07
C MET A 200 8.39 1.84 6.93
N PHE A 201 8.15 0.81 7.74
CA PHE A 201 6.97 0.77 8.62
C PHE A 201 6.99 1.84 9.71
N LYS A 202 8.16 2.14 10.28
CA LYS A 202 8.30 3.18 11.30
C LYS A 202 7.96 4.56 10.74
N ARG A 203 8.44 4.86 9.52
CA ARG A 203 8.10 6.11 8.83
C ARG A 203 6.62 6.14 8.45
N PHE A 204 6.05 5.04 7.98
CA PHE A 204 4.62 4.93 7.68
C PHE A 204 3.75 5.19 8.92
N GLN A 205 4.10 4.63 10.08
CA GLN A 205 3.40 4.89 11.34
C GLN A 205 3.40 6.38 11.68
N GLY A 206 4.55 7.04 11.59
CA GLY A 206 4.67 8.49 11.81
C GLY A 206 3.83 9.30 10.83
N THR A 207 3.81 8.93 9.54
CA THR A 207 2.97 9.61 8.55
C THR A 207 1.49 9.44 8.84
N MET A 208 1.05 8.26 9.28
CA MET A 208 -0.35 8.01 9.62
C MET A 208 -0.80 8.81 10.85
N GLN A 209 0.09 9.04 11.82
CA GLN A 209 -0.19 9.95 12.94
C GLN A 209 -0.38 11.39 12.47
N VAL A 210 0.54 11.89 11.64
CA VAL A 210 0.43 13.24 11.06
C VAL A 210 -0.84 13.37 10.21
N ALA A 211 -1.15 12.36 9.41
CA ALA A 211 -2.37 12.33 8.59
C ALA A 211 -3.64 12.41 9.45
N LEU A 212 -3.74 11.61 10.52
CA LEU A 212 -4.87 11.63 11.43
C LEU A 212 -5.07 13.03 12.05
N VAL A 213 -4.00 13.63 12.57
CA VAL A 213 -4.04 14.97 13.17
C VAL A 213 -4.46 16.01 12.13
N ALA A 214 -3.91 15.94 10.91
CA ALA A 214 -4.27 16.86 9.84
C ALA A 214 -5.73 16.71 9.41
N PHE A 215 -6.26 15.49 9.34
CA PHE A 215 -7.68 15.24 9.05
C PHE A 215 -8.59 15.84 10.13
N ILE A 216 -8.26 15.64 11.41
CA ILE A 216 -9.01 16.24 12.53
C ILE A 216 -8.97 17.77 12.44
N MET A 217 -7.79 18.35 12.19
CA MET A 217 -7.62 19.80 12.07
C MET A 217 -8.44 20.39 10.91
N VAL A 218 -8.44 19.72 9.74
CA VAL A 218 -9.24 20.15 8.58
C VAL A 218 -10.73 20.01 8.83
N TYR A 219 -11.15 18.99 9.58
CA TYR A 219 -12.56 18.79 9.97
C TYR A 219 -13.01 19.86 10.98
N MET A 220 -12.24 20.11 12.03
CA MET A 220 -12.56 21.14 13.05
C MET A 220 -12.59 22.55 12.47
N ARG A 221 -11.75 22.84 11.46
CA ARG A 221 -11.76 24.14 10.78
C ARG A 221 -12.89 24.28 9.76
N ALA A 222 -13.70 23.24 9.56
CA ALA A 222 -14.76 23.24 8.55
C ALA A 222 -15.93 24.18 8.92
N ASP A 223 -16.16 24.44 10.19
CA ASP A 223 -17.37 25.17 10.61
C ASP A 223 -17.13 26.68 10.84
N GLY A 224 -15.91 27.17 10.63
CA GLY A 224 -15.48 28.47 11.17
C GLY A 224 -15.83 29.75 10.39
N THR A 225 -15.76 29.79 9.06
CA THR A 225 -16.05 31.00 8.25
C THR A 225 -16.17 30.66 6.75
N PRO A 226 -17.22 31.11 6.03
CA PRO A 226 -17.39 30.88 4.58
C PRO A 226 -16.38 31.68 3.73
N ASP A 227 -15.89 32.81 4.24
CA ASP A 227 -15.10 33.78 3.48
C ASP A 227 -13.72 33.28 3.02
N ASN A 228 -13.25 32.15 3.58
CA ASN A 228 -11.95 31.56 3.27
C ASN A 228 -12.05 30.15 2.65
N TYR A 229 -13.11 29.89 1.88
CA TYR A 229 -13.31 28.57 1.26
C TYR A 229 -12.14 28.14 0.37
N TRP A 230 -11.62 29.03 -0.48
CA TRP A 230 -10.48 28.74 -1.34
C TRP A 230 -9.22 28.35 -0.54
N PHE A 231 -8.96 29.02 0.59
CA PHE A 231 -7.83 28.74 1.46
C PHE A 231 -7.98 27.37 2.13
N ARG A 232 -9.20 27.01 2.53
CA ARG A 232 -9.48 25.68 3.06
C ARG A 232 -9.23 24.57 2.04
N VAL A 233 -9.64 24.78 0.79
CA VAL A 233 -9.35 23.85 -0.31
C VAL A 233 -7.85 23.75 -0.52
N LEU A 234 -7.13 24.88 -0.57
CA LEU A 234 -5.68 24.93 -0.69
C LEU A 234 -4.98 24.10 0.40
N VAL A 235 -5.29 24.34 1.68
CA VAL A 235 -4.69 23.60 2.81
C VAL A 235 -5.00 22.10 2.72
N ARG A 236 -6.24 21.73 2.41
CA ARG A 236 -6.65 20.33 2.28
C ARG A 236 -5.86 19.61 1.19
N GLU A 237 -5.74 20.22 0.01
CA GLU A 237 -5.06 19.63 -1.13
C GLU A 237 -3.54 19.53 -0.90
N TRP A 238 -2.92 20.53 -0.26
CA TRP A 238 -1.51 20.46 0.16
C TRP A 238 -1.25 19.35 1.18
N VAL A 239 -2.09 19.24 2.21
CA VAL A 239 -1.95 18.17 3.22
C VAL A 239 -2.02 16.80 2.54
N GLN A 240 -2.98 16.59 1.65
CA GLN A 240 -3.12 15.34 0.90
C GLN A 240 -1.88 15.08 0.04
N PHE A 241 -1.43 16.08 -0.73
CA PHE A 241 -0.25 15.95 -1.58
C PHE A 241 1.01 15.59 -0.79
N CYS A 242 1.28 16.30 0.31
CA CYS A 242 2.44 16.06 1.17
C CYS A 242 2.44 14.65 1.77
N ILE A 243 1.30 14.20 2.29
CA ILE A 243 1.14 12.83 2.84
C ILE A 243 1.44 11.80 1.75
N PHE A 244 0.87 11.97 0.56
CA PHE A 244 1.05 11.03 -0.54
C PHE A 244 2.45 10.98 -1.10
N MET A 245 3.06 12.15 -1.31
CA MET A 245 4.45 12.23 -1.75
C MET A 245 5.39 11.58 -0.74
N TYR A 246 5.16 11.80 0.55
CA TYR A 246 5.96 11.18 1.61
C TYR A 246 5.78 9.66 1.64
N ILE A 247 4.53 9.16 1.62
CA ILE A 247 4.25 7.71 1.58
C ILE A 247 4.88 7.09 0.36
N GLY A 248 4.64 7.67 -0.82
CA GLY A 248 5.26 7.22 -2.05
C GLY A 248 6.77 7.14 -1.89
N TRP A 249 7.43 8.25 -1.53
CA TRP A 249 8.88 8.30 -1.41
C TRP A 249 9.43 7.22 -0.49
N ASN A 250 8.76 6.92 0.63
CA ASN A 250 9.18 5.85 1.54
C ASN A 250 9.12 4.46 0.91
N PHE A 251 8.09 4.17 0.13
CA PHE A 251 7.96 2.87 -0.53
C PHE A 251 8.75 2.77 -1.83
N ARG A 252 9.32 3.86 -2.34
CA ARG A 252 10.16 3.86 -3.57
C ARG A 252 11.61 3.41 -3.33
N ILE A 253 12.08 3.42 -2.09
CA ILE A 253 13.51 3.16 -1.75
C ILE A 253 13.88 1.67 -2.02
N PRO A 254 15.07 1.38 -2.58
CA PRO A 254 15.26 0.51 -3.74
C PRO A 254 15.34 -1.02 -3.54
N GLU A 255 14.73 -1.71 -4.52
CA GLU A 255 15.06 -2.93 -5.30
C GLU A 255 16.12 -3.95 -4.82
N ALA A 256 17.14 -3.59 -4.03
CA ALA A 256 18.19 -4.53 -3.62
C ALA A 256 17.78 -5.46 -2.46
N SER A 257 16.72 -5.12 -1.71
CA SER A 257 16.33 -5.84 -0.48
C SER A 257 15.05 -6.68 -0.60
N LEU A 258 14.36 -6.62 -1.75
CA LEU A 258 13.08 -7.31 -1.94
C LEU A 258 13.23 -8.78 -2.36
N HIS A 259 14.42 -9.18 -2.82
CA HIS A 259 14.70 -10.53 -3.30
C HIS A 259 15.07 -11.55 -2.21
N LEU A 260 15.17 -11.13 -0.94
CA LEU A 260 15.35 -12.09 0.14
C LEU A 260 13.98 -12.66 0.55
N PRO A 261 13.70 -13.95 0.24
CA PRO A 261 12.49 -14.59 0.71
C PRO A 261 12.45 -14.46 2.23
N VAL A 262 11.31 -14.02 2.75
CA VAL A 262 11.02 -14.03 4.16
C VAL A 262 11.26 -15.44 4.66
N VAL A 263 12.35 -15.64 5.40
CA VAL A 263 12.56 -16.87 6.17
C VAL A 263 11.42 -16.91 7.18
N PRO A 264 10.54 -17.92 7.16
CA PRO A 264 9.54 -18.09 8.18
C PRO A 264 10.24 -18.70 9.41
N LEU A 265 11.12 -17.94 10.06
CA LEU A 265 11.77 -18.39 11.30
C LEU A 265 10.81 -18.37 12.50
N MET A 266 9.54 -18.06 12.25
CA MET A 266 8.48 -18.10 13.25
C MET A 266 7.47 -19.21 12.92
N LYS A 267 7.96 -20.34 12.43
CA LYS A 267 7.24 -21.60 12.53
C LYS A 267 7.74 -22.26 13.81
N SER A 268 6.80 -22.50 14.73
CA SER A 268 6.92 -23.03 16.09
C SER A 268 8.20 -23.82 16.35
N THR A 269 8.78 -23.68 17.55
CA THR A 269 9.91 -24.44 18.15
C THR A 269 10.09 -25.91 17.71
N TRP A 270 9.05 -26.55 17.19
CA TRP A 270 9.05 -27.83 16.51
C TRP A 270 9.74 -27.89 15.12
N GLU A 271 9.78 -26.81 14.33
CA GLU A 271 10.43 -26.77 13.01
C GLU A 271 11.91 -26.39 13.06
N ILE A 272 12.38 -25.83 14.18
CA ILE A 272 13.81 -25.59 14.46
C ILE A 272 14.57 -26.93 14.61
N ALA A 273 13.86 -28.05 14.78
CA ALA A 273 14.44 -29.39 14.81
C ALA A 273 14.61 -30.04 13.42
N MET A 274 14.11 -29.44 12.33
CA MET A 274 14.20 -30.02 10.99
C MET A 274 15.34 -29.36 10.19
N PRO A 275 16.30 -30.13 9.62
CA PRO A 275 17.43 -29.56 8.90
C PRO A 275 16.96 -28.82 7.63
N PRO A 276 17.67 -27.74 7.23
CA PRO A 276 17.32 -26.94 6.05
C PRO A 276 17.35 -27.79 4.78
N ILE A 277 16.30 -27.66 3.97
CA ILE A 277 16.24 -28.27 2.63
C ILE A 277 16.86 -27.28 1.64
N TYR A 278 17.97 -27.66 1.01
CA TYR A 278 18.57 -26.90 -0.09
C TYR A 278 18.14 -27.51 -1.42
N SER A 279 17.65 -26.67 -2.34
CA SER A 279 17.44 -27.04 -3.74
C SER A 279 18.53 -26.43 -4.60
N VAL A 280 19.23 -27.25 -5.38
CA VAL A 280 20.22 -26.82 -6.37
C VAL A 280 19.61 -27.01 -7.75
N GLU A 281 19.49 -25.93 -8.53
CA GLU A 281 19.22 -26.03 -9.97
C GLU A 281 20.52 -26.42 -10.68
N MET A 282 20.47 -27.47 -11.49
CA MET A 282 21.63 -28.03 -12.17
C MET A 282 21.30 -28.16 -13.67
N ASP A 283 22.25 -27.79 -14.53
CA ASP A 283 22.04 -27.86 -15.98
C ASP A 283 21.82 -29.31 -16.43
N ALA A 284 20.94 -29.49 -17.43
CA ALA A 284 20.59 -30.82 -17.92
C ALA A 284 21.79 -31.62 -18.47
N ALA A 285 22.84 -30.94 -18.92
CA ALA A 285 24.09 -31.55 -19.36
C ALA A 285 24.87 -32.16 -18.19
N ASP A 286 24.95 -31.43 -17.06
CA ASP A 286 25.60 -31.89 -15.84
C ASP A 286 24.79 -32.98 -15.14
N PHE A 287 23.46 -32.95 -15.27
CA PHE A 287 22.58 -34.00 -14.76
C PHE A 287 22.75 -35.35 -15.48
N LYS A 288 23.16 -35.33 -16.76
CA LYS A 288 23.27 -36.55 -17.58
C LYS A 288 24.36 -37.53 -17.11
N GLY A 289 25.32 -37.05 -16.30
CA GLY A 289 26.37 -37.87 -15.68
C GLY A 289 25.96 -38.55 -14.37
N LEU A 290 24.83 -38.16 -13.77
CA LEU A 290 24.34 -38.70 -12.50
C LEU A 290 23.46 -39.94 -12.77
N VAL A 291 24.11 -41.04 -13.15
CA VAL A 291 23.45 -42.33 -13.32
C VAL A 291 23.40 -43.04 -11.96
N SER A 292 22.43 -42.67 -11.13
CA SER A 292 22.02 -43.53 -10.02
C SER A 292 20.51 -43.40 -9.73
N ASP A 293 19.80 -44.46 -10.11
CA ASP A 293 18.34 -44.60 -10.01
C ASP A 293 17.82 -44.82 -8.57
N HIS A 294 18.67 -44.65 -7.55
CA HIS A 294 18.35 -45.03 -6.17
C HIS A 294 18.74 -43.91 -5.21
N TRP A 295 17.85 -43.60 -4.27
CA TRP A 295 18.05 -42.65 -3.18
C TRP A 295 19.46 -42.78 -2.59
N HIS A 296 20.28 -41.73 -2.70
CA HIS A 296 21.56 -41.68 -2.01
C HIS A 296 21.36 -40.98 -0.67
N VAL A 297 21.48 -41.74 0.42
CA VAL A 297 21.66 -41.19 1.76
C VAL A 297 23.04 -40.54 1.79
N GLY A 298 23.06 -39.21 1.97
CA GLY A 298 24.29 -38.42 1.99
C GLY A 298 25.33 -38.96 2.96
N VAL A 299 26.59 -38.95 2.51
CA VAL A 299 27.80 -39.42 3.22
C VAL A 299 27.95 -38.69 4.56
N ARG A 300 28.29 -39.42 5.62
CA ARG A 300 28.73 -38.84 6.91
C ARG A 300 29.89 -37.89 6.67
N THR A 301 29.71 -36.60 6.90
CA THR A 301 30.82 -35.67 7.06
C THR A 301 31.51 -36.00 8.40
N SER A 302 32.58 -36.80 8.36
CA SER A 302 33.43 -36.99 9.53
C SER A 302 34.20 -35.70 9.81
N HIS A 303 33.75 -34.92 10.78
CA HIS A 303 34.51 -33.79 11.31
C HIS A 303 35.67 -34.33 12.15
N ASN A 304 36.80 -34.59 11.52
CA ASN A 304 38.03 -34.98 12.20
C ASN A 304 38.77 -33.72 12.67
N ASN A 305 38.33 -33.12 13.79
CA ASN A 305 39.18 -32.38 14.73
C ASN A 305 38.35 -31.74 15.86
N SER A 306 38.79 -32.03 17.09
CA SER A 306 38.63 -31.25 18.33
C SER A 306 37.25 -30.69 18.68
N GLY A 307 36.56 -31.40 19.59
CA GLY A 307 35.98 -30.76 20.77
C GLY A 307 34.66 -30.01 20.63
N CYS A 308 33.60 -30.64 20.09
CA CYS A 308 32.22 -30.41 20.55
C CYS A 308 31.26 -31.42 19.88
N PRO A 309 30.35 -32.10 20.61
CA PRO A 309 29.44 -33.07 20.00
C PRO A 309 28.19 -32.37 19.45
N SER A 310 28.27 -31.87 18.22
CA SER A 310 27.10 -31.40 17.47
C SER A 310 26.65 -32.49 16.48
N GLN A 311 25.37 -32.86 16.52
CA GLN A 311 24.76 -34.00 15.83
C GLN A 311 25.02 -34.03 14.30
N PRO A 312 25.13 -35.23 13.69
CA PRO A 312 25.42 -35.38 12.26
C PRO A 312 24.27 -34.86 11.38
N LEU A 313 24.61 -33.98 10.44
CA LEU A 313 23.69 -33.42 9.44
C LEU A 313 23.30 -34.49 8.41
N LEU A 314 22.00 -34.81 8.29
CA LEU A 314 21.46 -35.71 7.27
C LEU A 314 21.02 -34.88 6.05
N VAL A 315 21.61 -35.14 4.88
CA VAL A 315 21.22 -34.51 3.61
C VAL A 315 20.37 -35.49 2.79
N LEU A 316 19.14 -35.08 2.45
CA LEU A 316 18.21 -35.84 1.61
C LEU A 316 18.10 -35.15 0.24
N VAL A 317 18.45 -35.83 -0.85
CA VAL A 317 18.33 -35.31 -2.22
C VAL A 317 17.16 -36.01 -2.91
N GLN A 318 16.12 -35.25 -3.29
CA GLN A 318 14.97 -35.77 -4.03
C GLN A 318 15.19 -35.59 -5.53
N ASN A 319 15.18 -36.71 -6.28
CA ASN A 319 15.33 -36.73 -7.73
C ASN A 319 14.00 -36.35 -8.42
N PRO A 320 13.93 -35.32 -9.30
CA PRO A 320 12.72 -35.00 -10.05
C PRO A 320 12.43 -36.07 -11.11
N SER A 321 11.51 -36.99 -10.83
CA SER A 321 11.11 -38.03 -11.78
C SER A 321 10.44 -37.42 -13.02
N PRO A 322 10.74 -37.92 -14.24
CA PRO A 322 10.00 -37.53 -15.43
C PRO A 322 8.54 -37.99 -15.27
N LYS A 323 7.61 -37.07 -15.59
CA LYS A 323 6.15 -37.26 -15.55
C LYS A 323 5.76 -38.69 -15.94
N VAL A 324 5.26 -39.46 -14.98
CA VAL A 324 4.46 -40.64 -15.30
C VAL A 324 3.21 -40.12 -15.97
N SER A 325 3.15 -40.24 -17.29
CA SER A 325 1.93 -40.06 -18.07
C SER A 325 0.84 -40.92 -17.45
N THR A 326 -0.10 -40.25 -16.80
CA THR A 326 -1.32 -40.82 -16.24
C THR A 326 -2.22 -41.20 -17.42
N ALA A 327 -1.91 -42.33 -18.06
CA ALA A 327 -2.67 -42.85 -19.20
C ALA A 327 -2.89 -44.37 -19.15
N ALA A 328 -2.44 -45.09 -18.11
CA ALA A 328 -2.46 -46.55 -18.11
C ALA A 328 -3.09 -47.24 -16.88
N THR A 329 -3.72 -46.51 -15.95
CA THR A 329 -4.39 -47.14 -14.80
C THR A 329 -5.84 -46.69 -14.66
N ALA A 330 -6.57 -46.77 -15.77
CA ALA A 330 -8.01 -47.01 -15.76
C ALA A 330 -8.25 -48.53 -15.79
N SER A 331 -7.89 -49.21 -14.71
CA SER A 331 -8.42 -50.53 -14.36
C SER A 331 -7.98 -50.87 -12.94
N ARG A 332 -8.93 -51.25 -12.08
CA ARG A 332 -8.79 -51.62 -10.65
C ARG A 332 -8.85 -50.46 -9.65
N LEU A 333 -10.02 -49.83 -9.54
CA LEU A 333 -10.84 -49.76 -8.31
C LEU A 333 -12.17 -49.06 -8.60
#